data_AF-A0A956YXM0-F1
#
_entry.id   AF-A0A956YXM0-F1
#
_cell.length_a   1.000
_cell.length_b   1.000
_cell.length_c   1.000
_cell.angle_alpha   90.00
_cell.angle_beta   90.00
_cell.angle_gamma   90.00
#
_symmetry.space_group_name_H-M   'P 1'
#
loop_
_entity.id
_entity.type
_entity.pdbx_description
1 polymer ?
#
loop_
_entity_poly.entity_id
_entity_poly.type
_entity_poly.pdbx_seq_one_letter_code
_entity_poly.pdbx_strand_id
1 'polypeptide(L)' 'MNDDLIERAAAQIQASKRPCVLTGAGVSKESDIPTFRDALDGLWAQYDPRQLATPTAF' A
#
# COMPACT_ATOMS: atom_id res chain seq x y z
N MET A 1 -12.06 -11.97 -16.17
CA MET A 1 -10.65 -11.59 -16.45
C MET A 1 -9.88 -11.26 -15.17
N ASN A 2 -10.49 -10.62 -14.16
CA ASN A 2 -9.90 -10.49 -12.81
C ASN A 2 -10.00 -11.78 -11.97
N ASP A 3 -11.07 -12.56 -12.14
CA ASP A 3 -11.28 -13.79 -11.35
C ASP A 3 -10.17 -14.84 -11.59
N ASP A 4 -9.65 -14.94 -12.82
CA ASP A 4 -8.49 -15.80 -13.15
C ASP A 4 -7.24 -15.44 -12.33
N LEU A 5 -6.99 -14.14 -12.13
CA LEU A 5 -5.82 -13.69 -11.37
C LEU A 5 -5.97 -14.00 -9.88
N ILE A 6 -7.18 -13.86 -9.33
CA ILE A 6 -7.48 -14.18 -7.94
C ILE A 6 -7.36 -15.68 -7.69
N GLU A 7 -7.93 -16.51 -8.57
CA GLU A 7 -7.84 -17.97 -8.49
C GLU A 7 -6.39 -18.46 -8.56
N ARG A 8 -5.60 -17.89 -9.48
CA ARG A 8 -4.17 -18.21 -9.61
C ARG A 8 -3.36 -17.80 -8.39
N ALA A 9 -3.60 -16.61 -7.83
CA ALA A 9 -2.94 -16.16 -6.62
C ALA A 9 -3.29 -17.08 -5.42
N ALA A 10 -4.55 -17.48 -5.28
CA ALA A 10 -5.00 -18.39 -4.24
C ALA A 10 -4.30 -19.76 -4.34
N ALA A 11 -4.21 -20.32 -5.55
CA ALA A 11 -3.51 -21.59 -5.78
C ALA A 11 -2.01 -21.49 -5.43
N GLN A 12 -1.35 -20.40 -5.81
CA GLN A 12 0.07 -20.16 -5.49
C GLN A 12 0.31 -19.99 -3.98
N ILE A 13 -0.58 -19.29 -3.28
CA ILE A 13 -0.51 -19.14 -1.82
C ILE A 13 -0.70 -20.50 -1.14
N GLN A 14 -1.69 -21.28 -1.56
CA GLN A 14 -2.00 -22.59 -0.98
C GLN A 14 -0.85 -23.60 -1.16
N ALA A 15 -0.13 -23.54 -2.28
CA ALA A 15 1.02 -24.41 -2.55
C ALA A 15 2.31 -23.96 -1.84
N SER A 16 2.36 -22.74 -1.30
CA SER A 16 3.59 -22.17 -0.75
C SER A 16 3.83 -22.62 0.69
N LYS A 17 5.03 -23.16 0.97
CA LYS A 17 5.40 -23.61 2.32
C LYS A 17 5.73 -22.45 3.27
N ARG A 18 6.16 -21.31 2.73
CA ARG A 18 6.63 -20.13 3.49
C ARG A 18 6.31 -18.84 2.71
N PRO A 19 5.02 -18.42 2.64
CA PRO A 19 4.67 -17.19 1.95
C PRO A 19 5.21 -15.98 2.69
N CYS A 20 5.59 -14.95 1.93
CA CYS A 20 5.95 -13.63 2.43
C CYS A 20 5.20 -12.60 1.60
N VAL A 21 4.69 -11.56 2.24
CA VAL A 21 3.93 -10.50 1.58
C VAL A 21 4.57 -9.17 1.94
N LEU A 22 4.99 -8.43 0.91
CA LEU A 22 5.43 -7.05 1.05
C LEU A 22 4.23 -6.14 0.86
N THR A 23 3.92 -5.33 1.87
CA THR A 23 2.81 -4.37 1.82
C THR A 23 3.34 -2.94 1.76
N GLY A 24 2.52 -2.04 1.22
CA GLY A 24 2.73 -0.60 1.27
C GLY A 24 1.51 0.11 1.85
N ALA A 25 1.56 1.45 1.95
CA ALA A 25 0.49 2.26 2.56
C ALA A 25 -0.91 2.04 1.96
N GLY A 26 -1.00 1.58 0.70
CA GLY A 26 -2.27 1.27 0.06
C GLY A 26 -3.12 0.24 0.81
N VAL A 27 -2.51 -0.71 1.52
CA VAL A 27 -3.26 -1.71 2.32
C VAL A 27 -4.02 -1.08 3.49
N SER A 28 -3.60 0.10 3.94
CA SER A 28 -4.17 0.78 5.10
C SER A 28 -5.21 1.85 4.75
N LYS A 29 -5.41 2.14 3.45
CA LYS A 29 -6.34 3.17 2.99
C LYS A 29 -7.78 2.92 3.48
N GLU A 30 -8.22 1.67 3.41
CA GLU A 30 -9.56 1.24 3.84
C GLU A 30 -9.74 1.23 5.37
N SER A 31 -8.67 1.49 6.13
CA SER A 31 -8.69 1.67 7.59
C SER A 31 -8.57 3.15 7.99
N ASP A 32 -8.93 4.06 7.09
CA ASP A 32 -8.85 5.52 7.27
C ASP A 32 -7.43 6.06 7.51
N ILE A 33 -6.39 5.28 7.16
CA ILE A 33 -5.00 5.77 7.20
C ILE A 33 -4.67 6.35 5.82
N PRO A 34 -4.42 7.67 5.70
CA PRO A 34 -4.17 8.30 4.42
C PRO A 34 -2.88 7.76 3.80
N THR A 35 -2.91 7.54 2.48
CA THR A 35 -1.72 7.16 1.74
C THR A 35 -0.90 8.40 1.37
N PHE A 36 0.36 8.19 1.00
CA PHE A 36 1.22 9.30 0.61
C PHE A 36 0.96 9.81 -0.81
N ARG A 37 0.56 8.93 -1.74
CA ARG A 37 0.67 9.17 -3.20
C ARG A 37 -0.65 9.21 -3.95
N ASP A 38 -1.80 9.06 -3.28
CA ASP A 38 -3.07 9.15 -3.99
C ASP A 38 -3.28 10.54 -4.58
N ALA A 39 -3.82 10.57 -5.82
CA ALA A 39 -3.78 11.75 -6.67
C ALA A 39 -4.63 12.93 -6.17
N LEU A 40 -5.68 12.67 -5.40
CA LEU A 40 -6.63 13.70 -4.92
C LEU A 40 -6.56 13.90 -3.41
N ASP A 41 -6.25 12.84 -2.66
CA ASP A 41 -6.36 12.75 -1.20
C ASP A 41 -5.05 12.29 -0.52
N GLY A 42 -3.98 12.08 -1.30
CA GLY A 42 -2.69 11.68 -0.75
C GLY A 42 -2.01 12.81 0.04
N LEU A 43 -1.25 12.45 1.07
CA LEU A 43 -0.55 13.42 1.92
C LEU A 43 0.36 14.38 1.12
N TRP A 44 0.97 13.93 0.03
CA TRP A 44 1.80 14.78 -0.82
C TRP A 44 1.03 15.73 -1.74
N ALA A 45 -0.26 15.48 -1.95
CA ALA A 45 -1.15 16.44 -2.62
C ALA A 45 -1.60 17.55 -1.67
N GLN A 46 -1.61 17.29 -0.35
CA GLN A 46 -2.07 18.22 0.68
C GLN A 46 -0.93 18.99 1.37
N TYR A 47 0.28 18.42 1.43
CA TYR A 47 1.41 18.97 2.15
C TYR A 47 2.73 18.87 1.34
N ASP A 48 3.62 19.86 1.46
CA ASP A 48 4.94 19.81 0.79
C ASP A 48 5.81 18.70 1.43
N PRO A 49 6.22 17.68 0.65
CA PRO A 49 7.01 16.58 1.18
C PRO A 49 8.33 16.98 1.81
N ARG A 50 8.93 18.08 1.34
CA ARG A 50 10.23 18.57 1.80
C ARG A 50 10.15 19.23 3.17
N GLN A 51 8.95 19.58 3.63
CA GLN A 51 8.74 20.14 4.97
C GLN A 51 8.43 19.04 6.01
N LEU A 52 7.85 17.91 5.59
CA LEU A 52 7.40 16.86 6.50
C LEU A 52 8.32 15.65 6.61
N ALA A 53 8.99 15.24 5.52
CA ALA A 53 9.87 14.07 5.51
C ALA A 53 11.34 14.45 5.76
N THR A 54 11.61 15.16 6.86
CA THR A 54 12.98 15.47 7.28
C THR A 54 13.34 14.69 8.56
N PRO A 55 14.59 14.23 8.73
CA PRO A 55 15.03 13.57 9.97
C PRO A 55 14.86 14.44 11.23
N THR A 56 14.73 15.76 11.06
CA THR A 56 14.59 16.77 12.11
C THR A 56 13.14 17.09 12.50
N ALA A 57 12.15 16.48 11.84
CA ALA A 57 10.72 16.71 12.10
C ALA A 57 10.13 15.80 13.20
N PHE A 58 10.94 14.95 13.82
CA PHE A 58 10.59 14.09 14.95
C PHE A 58 11.24 14.58 16.24
#